data_AF-A0A6N2UHT4-F1
#
_entry.id   AF-A0A6N2UHT4-F1
#
_cell.length_a   1.000
_cell.length_b   1.000
_cell.length_c   1.000
_cell.angle_alpha   90.00
_cell.angle_beta   90.00
_cell.angle_gamma   90.00
#
_symmetry.space_group_name_H-M   'P 1'
#
loop_
_entity.id
_entity.type
_entity.pdbx_description
1 polymer ?
#
loop_
_entity_poly.entity_id
_entity_poly.type
_entity_poly.pdbx_seq_one_letter_code
_entity_poly.pdbx_strand_id
1 'polypeptide(L)'
;MKKSKIVIIDSGINKDTEAGKCVKASYEIKKNPITMEWESVLEESIDTFGHGTAVSNIIYNVNPNIELISVKIGDGEVDESGLVYALTYIYRNIQADIINISAGITYIYNCNELLDICQKLVLCQDLVQVKMRFSSS
;
A
#
# COMPACT_ATOMS: atom_id res chain seq x y z
N MET A 1 -3.47 21.07 14.60
CA MET A 1 -3.24 20.72 13.18
C MET A 1 -3.88 19.36 12.92
N LYS A 2 -4.58 19.18 11.79
CA LYS A 2 -5.12 17.87 11.39
C LYS A 2 -3.95 16.90 11.17
N LYS A 3 -4.08 15.64 11.60
CA LYS A 3 -3.11 14.59 11.27
C LYS A 3 -3.24 14.20 9.81
N SER A 4 -2.13 14.06 9.10
CA SER A 4 -2.15 13.52 7.74
C SER A 4 -2.39 12.01 7.82
N LYS A 5 -3.37 11.51 7.06
CA LYS A 5 -3.70 10.09 6.98
C LYS A 5 -3.03 9.49 5.75
N ILE A 6 -2.13 8.53 5.97
CA ILE A 6 -1.25 7.99 4.93
C ILE A 6 -1.47 6.49 4.82
N VAL A 7 -1.74 6.02 3.60
CA VAL A 7 -1.72 4.59 3.27
C VAL A 7 -0.33 4.22 2.81
N ILE A 8 0.22 3.12 3.33
CA ILE A 8 1.49 2.54 2.88
C ILE A 8 1.18 1.17 2.28
N ILE A 9 1.47 1.01 0.99
CA ILE A 9 1.41 -0.27 0.28
C ILE A 9 2.82 -0.88 0.25
N ASP A 10 3.06 -1.95 1.01
CA ASP A 10 4.39 -2.56 1.20
C ASP A 10 4.31 -3.98 1.81
N SER A 11 5.37 -4.49 2.44
CA SER A 11 5.46 -5.77 3.16
C SER A 11 4.77 -5.80 4.52
N GLY A 12 4.29 -4.65 5.00
CA GLY A 12 3.66 -4.47 6.31
C GLY A 12 4.44 -3.53 7.22
N ILE A 13 4.01 -3.37 8.48
CA ILE A 13 4.65 -2.43 9.42
C ILE A 13 4.76 -3.06 10.81
N ASN A 14 5.97 -3.11 11.36
CA ASN A 14 6.18 -3.49 12.76
C ASN A 14 5.64 -2.41 13.71
N LYS A 15 4.60 -2.77 14.49
CA LYS A 15 3.91 -1.88 15.44
C LYS A 15 4.74 -1.48 16.67
N ASP A 16 5.84 -2.19 16.95
CA ASP A 16 6.69 -1.88 18.10
C ASP A 16 7.55 -0.62 17.91
N THR A 17 7.59 -0.08 16.69
CA THR A 17 8.27 1.18 16.36
C THR A 17 7.39 2.40 16.66
N GLU A 18 7.99 3.59 16.78
CA GLU A 18 7.21 4.84 16.95
C GLU A 18 6.26 5.10 15.77
N ALA A 19 6.72 4.85 14.54
CA ALA A 19 5.86 4.90 13.36
C ALA A 19 4.76 3.83 13.41
N GLY A 20 5.10 2.63 13.84
CA GLY A 20 4.17 1.52 14.02
C GLY A 20 3.00 1.82 14.98
N LYS A 21 3.26 2.58 16.04
CA LYS A 21 2.22 3.06 16.97
C LYS A 21 1.22 4.03 16.32
N CYS A 22 1.57 4.63 15.18
CA CYS A 22 0.67 5.46 14.39
C CYS A 22 -0.29 4.65 13.50
N VAL A 23 -0.09 3.34 13.36
CA VAL A 23 -0.94 2.46 12.53
C VAL A 23 -2.33 2.31 13.16
N LYS A 24 -3.37 2.68 12.41
CA LYS A 24 -4.78 2.60 12.83
C LYS A 24 -5.52 1.41 12.24
N ALA A 25 -5.11 0.95 11.08
CA ALA A 25 -5.63 -0.23 10.43
C ALA A 25 -4.54 -0.90 9.60
N SER A 26 -4.70 -2.21 9.44
CA SER A 26 -3.79 -3.07 8.69
C SER A 26 -4.62 -4.01 7.85
N TYR A 27 -4.31 -4.07 6.56
CA TYR A 27 -4.98 -4.96 5.61
C TYR A 27 -3.93 -5.83 4.94
N GLU A 28 -4.22 -7.11 4.75
CA GLU A 28 -3.46 -7.99 3.87
C GLU A 28 -4.26 -8.24 2.59
N ILE A 29 -3.62 -8.00 1.45
CA ILE A 29 -4.14 -8.33 0.13
C ILE A 29 -3.53 -9.67 -0.29
N LYS A 30 -4.39 -10.69 -0.42
CA LYS A 30 -3.99 -12.06 -0.77
C LYS A 30 -5.00 -12.71 -1.70
N LYS A 31 -4.57 -13.74 -2.42
CA LYS A 31 -5.49 -14.61 -3.17
C LYS A 31 -6.10 -15.61 -2.20
N ASN A 32 -7.42 -15.74 -2.24
CA ASN A 32 -8.12 -16.80 -1.56
C ASN A 32 -7.70 -18.15 -2.16
N PRO A 33 -7.23 -19.12 -1.38
CA PRO A 33 -6.69 -20.38 -1.90
C PRO A 33 -7.76 -21.30 -2.51
N ILE A 34 -9.05 -21.04 -2.26
CA ILE A 34 -10.16 -21.84 -2.78
C ILE A 34 -10.73 -21.19 -4.04
N THR A 35 -11.07 -19.91 -3.98
CA THR A 35 -11.71 -19.22 -5.12
C THR A 35 -10.69 -18.68 -6.13
N MET A 36 -9.42 -18.56 -5.74
CA MET A 36 -8.35 -17.90 -6.51
C MET A 36 -8.60 -16.41 -6.78
N GLU A 37 -9.61 -15.82 -6.12
CA GLU A 37 -9.91 -14.39 -6.21
C GLU A 37 -9.08 -13.59 -5.20
N TRP A 38 -8.82 -12.32 -5.53
CA TRP A 38 -8.19 -11.39 -4.60
C TRP A 38 -9.17 -10.98 -3.50
N GLU A 39 -8.69 -10.99 -2.26
CA GLU A 39 -9.42 -10.53 -1.10
C GLU A 39 -8.57 -9.57 -0.25
N SER A 40 -9.24 -8.74 0.54
CA SER A 40 -8.63 -7.89 1.56
C SER A 40 -9.03 -8.40 2.93
N VAL A 41 -8.06 -8.75 3.76
CA VAL A 41 -8.31 -9.22 5.13
C VAL A 41 -7.84 -8.16 6.11
N LEU A 42 -8.72 -7.76 7.03
CA LEU A 42 -8.35 -6.87 8.15
C LEU A 42 -7.64 -7.71 9.21
N GLU A 43 -6.31 -7.65 9.23
CA GLU A 43 -5.46 -8.42 10.13
C GLU A 43 -4.19 -7.66 10.49
N GLU A 44 -3.45 -8.13 11.50
CA GLU A 44 -2.19 -7.50 11.85
C GLU A 44 -1.17 -7.69 10.73
N SER A 45 -0.74 -6.58 10.15
CA SER A 45 0.22 -6.55 9.06
C SER A 45 1.64 -6.59 9.64
N ILE A 46 2.11 -7.78 9.96
CA ILE A 46 3.48 -8.01 10.46
C ILE A 46 4.45 -7.88 9.28
N ASP A 47 5.41 -6.97 9.42
CA ASP A 47 6.50 -6.83 8.48
C ASP A 47 7.58 -7.89 8.71
N THR A 48 7.67 -8.84 7.79
CA THR A 48 8.60 -9.97 7.84
C THR A 48 9.97 -9.63 7.25
N PHE A 49 10.06 -8.59 6.40
CA PHE A 49 11.28 -8.21 5.68
C PHE A 49 11.91 -6.90 6.17
N GLY A 50 11.14 -6.08 6.90
CA GLY A 50 11.59 -4.80 7.46
C GLY A 50 11.43 -3.61 6.49
N HIS A 51 10.99 -3.84 5.24
CA HIS A 51 10.92 -2.81 4.20
C HIS A 51 9.82 -1.79 4.51
N GLY A 52 8.59 -2.24 4.72
CA GLY A 52 7.49 -1.33 5.06
C GLY A 52 7.69 -0.62 6.41
N THR A 53 8.35 -1.26 7.37
CA THR A 53 8.78 -0.62 8.62
C THR A 53 9.78 0.51 8.37
N ALA A 54 10.80 0.29 7.53
CA ALA A 54 11.77 1.33 7.17
C ALA A 54 11.08 2.51 6.47
N VAL A 55 10.19 2.24 5.51
CA VAL A 55 9.39 3.26 4.81
C VAL A 55 8.54 4.07 5.79
N SER A 56 7.84 3.40 6.70
CA SER A 56 7.01 4.08 7.71
C SER A 56 7.84 4.99 8.64
N ASN A 57 9.05 4.56 9.01
CA ASN A 57 9.94 5.34 9.85
C ASN A 57 10.48 6.58 9.13
N ILE A 58 10.78 6.49 7.83
CA ILE A 58 11.17 7.66 7.03
C ILE A 58 10.05 8.70 7.01
N ILE A 59 8.81 8.27 6.74
CA ILE A 59 7.64 9.16 6.72
C ILE A 59 7.43 9.81 8.09
N TYR A 60 7.49 9.01 9.16
CA TYR A 60 7.35 9.49 10.53
C TYR A 60 8.42 10.51 10.92
N ASN A 61 9.68 10.31 10.51
CA ASN A 61 10.77 11.24 10.79
C ASN A 61 10.61 12.59 10.08
N VAL A 62 9.91 12.63 8.96
CA VAL A 62 9.56 13.89 8.27
C VAL A 62 8.40 14.59 8.97
N ASN A 63 7.36 13.84 9.36
CA ASN A 63 6.22 14.36 10.10
C ASN A 63 5.66 13.30 11.07
N PRO A 64 5.84 13.47 12.39
CA PRO A 64 5.31 12.52 13.37
C PRO A 64 3.80 12.70 13.63
N ASN A 65 3.18 13.80 13.19
CA ASN A 65 1.76 14.06 13.38
C ASN A 65 0.91 13.41 12.26
N ILE A 66 0.95 12.09 12.19
CA ILE A 66 0.34 11.27 11.14
C ILE A 66 -0.55 10.14 11.70
N GLU A 67 -1.37 9.58 10.82
CA GLU A 67 -2.07 8.31 11.00
C GLU A 67 -1.71 7.39 9.83
N LEU A 68 -1.32 6.14 10.13
CA LEU A 68 -0.91 5.18 9.13
C LEU A 68 -1.99 4.12 8.91
N ILE A 69 -2.18 3.72 7.66
CA ILE A 69 -2.88 2.49 7.27
C ILE A 69 -1.89 1.63 6.51
N SER A 70 -1.61 0.44 7.04
CA SER A 70 -0.77 -0.54 6.36
C SER A 70 -1.64 -1.36 5.40
N VAL A 71 -1.24 -1.43 4.13
CA VAL A 71 -1.81 -2.35 3.15
C VAL A 71 -0.68 -3.27 2.70
N LYS A 72 -0.60 -4.45 3.30
CA LYS A 72 0.37 -5.46 2.92
C LYS A 72 -0.04 -6.10 1.61
N ILE A 73 0.85 -6.13 0.65
CA ILE A 73 0.66 -6.86 -0.60
C ILE A 73 1.65 -8.03 -0.65
N GLY A 74 1.21 -9.18 -0.11
CA GLY A 74 1.94 -10.45 -0.10
C GLY A 74 3.29 -10.50 0.64
N ASP A 75 3.79 -11.73 0.83
CA ASP A 75 5.19 -12.03 1.19
C ASP A 75 6.01 -12.52 -0.05
N GLY A 76 5.51 -12.27 -1.27
CA GLY A 76 6.04 -12.77 -2.55
C GLY A 76 5.74 -11.85 -3.74
N GLU A 77 5.93 -12.32 -4.99
CA GLU A 77 5.65 -11.54 -6.20
C GLU A 77 4.14 -11.29 -6.35
N VAL A 78 3.70 -10.07 -6.00
CA VAL A 78 2.37 -9.57 -6.34
C VAL A 78 2.33 -9.35 -7.85
N ASP A 79 1.36 -9.97 -8.51
CA ASP A 79 1.13 -9.73 -9.94
C ASP A 79 0.36 -8.42 -10.16
N GLU A 80 0.27 -8.00 -11.42
CA GLU A 80 -0.46 -6.79 -11.83
C GLU A 80 -1.89 -6.74 -11.27
N SER A 81 -2.61 -7.87 -11.28
CA SER A 81 -4.00 -7.92 -10.82
C SER A 81 -4.13 -7.71 -9.31
N GLY A 82 -3.14 -8.15 -8.53
CA GLY A 82 -3.11 -7.92 -7.09
C GLY A 82 -2.88 -6.45 -6.74
N LEU A 83 -1.99 -5.77 -7.47
CA LEU A 83 -1.78 -4.34 -7.28
C LEU A 83 -3.02 -3.54 -7.70
N VAL A 84 -3.65 -3.87 -8.83
CA VAL A 84 -4.91 -3.26 -9.27
C VAL A 84 -6.00 -3.46 -8.22
N TYR A 85 -6.12 -4.66 -7.65
CA TYR A 85 -7.07 -4.94 -6.58
C TYR A 85 -6.80 -4.08 -5.34
N ALA A 86 -5.54 -4.02 -4.88
CA ALA A 86 -5.15 -3.21 -3.72
C ALA A 86 -5.51 -1.73 -3.90
N LEU A 87 -5.17 -1.15 -5.05
CA LEU A 87 -5.48 0.25 -5.37
C LEU A 87 -7.00 0.48 -5.48
N THR A 88 -7.73 -0.46 -6.06
CA THR A 88 -9.19 -0.41 -6.16
C THR A 88 -9.85 -0.50 -4.78
N TYR A 89 -9.33 -1.36 -3.90
CA TYR A 89 -9.79 -1.49 -2.53
C TYR A 89 -9.60 -0.18 -1.75
N ILE A 90 -8.41 0.43 -1.86
CA ILE A 90 -8.09 1.73 -1.24
C ILE A 90 -9.05 2.80 -1.75
N TYR A 91 -9.19 2.95 -3.07
CA TYR A 91 -10.07 3.95 -3.68
C TYR A 91 -11.53 3.85 -3.17
N ARG A 92 -12.05 2.63 -3.00
CA ARG A 92 -13.45 2.40 -2.61
C ARG A 92 -13.70 2.49 -1.11
N ASN A 93 -12.73 2.14 -0.27
CA ASN A 93 -12.97 1.86 1.15
C ASN A 93 -12.13 2.73 2.10
N ILE A 94 -11.04 3.34 1.61
CA ILE A 94 -10.08 4.03 2.46
C ILE A 94 -9.94 5.49 2.03
N GLN A 95 -10.46 6.39 2.86
CA GLN A 95 -10.12 7.80 2.76
C GLN A 95 -8.73 8.04 3.33
N ALA A 96 -7.83 8.61 2.53
CA ALA A 96 -6.48 8.99 2.91
C ALA A 96 -6.14 10.35 2.28
N ASP A 97 -5.15 11.04 2.84
CA ASP A 97 -4.59 12.25 2.25
C ASP A 97 -3.44 11.89 1.28
N ILE A 98 -2.69 10.81 1.56
CA ILE A 98 -1.55 10.33 0.75
C ILE A 98 -1.58 8.81 0.65
N ILE A 99 -1.21 8.26 -0.51
CA ILE A 99 -0.93 6.84 -0.70
C ILE A 99 0.52 6.70 -1.15
N ASN A 100 1.34 6.08 -0.31
CA ASN A 100 2.71 5.71 -0.63
C ASN A 100 2.75 4.26 -1.15
N ILE A 101 3.22 4.08 -2.38
CA ILE A 101 3.39 2.77 -3.00
C ILE A 101 4.89 2.51 -3.06
N SER A 102 5.38 1.67 -2.16
CA SER A 102 6.80 1.25 -2.10
C SER A 102 6.96 -0.22 -2.52
N ALA A 103 6.04 -0.69 -3.34
CA ALA A 103 6.05 -2.01 -3.94
C ALA A 103 6.05 -1.88 -5.48
N GLY A 104 6.74 -2.80 -6.15
CA GLY A 104 6.81 -2.84 -7.60
C GLY A 104 6.42 -4.22 -8.13
N ILE A 105 5.74 -4.23 -9.26
CA ILE A 105 5.52 -5.45 -10.05
C ILE A 105 6.59 -5.50 -11.15
N THR A 106 7.11 -6.70 -11.41
CA THR A 106 8.19 -6.93 -12.38
C THR A 106 7.70 -6.98 -13.82
N TYR A 107 6.42 -7.34 -14.02
CA TYR A 107 5.80 -7.47 -15.33
C TYR A 107 4.42 -6.84 -15.35
N ILE A 108 4.16 -6.07 -16.41
CA ILE A 108 2.84 -5.53 -16.75
C ILE A 108 2.46 -6.08 -18.11
N TYR A 109 1.33 -6.77 -18.15
CA TYR A 109 0.77 -7.33 -19.36
C TYR A 109 -0.29 -6.40 -19.96
N ASN A 110 -1.05 -5.69 -19.13
CA ASN A 110 -2.12 -4.79 -19.60
C ASN A 110 -2.30 -3.57 -18.70
N CYS A 111 -1.50 -2.53 -18.95
CA CYS A 111 -1.43 -1.34 -18.11
C CYS A 111 -2.71 -0.50 -18.01
N ASN A 112 -3.76 -0.80 -18.77
CA ASN A 112 -4.96 0.04 -18.82
C ASN A 112 -5.70 0.08 -17.49
N GLU A 113 -5.87 -1.05 -16.81
CA GLU A 113 -6.58 -1.09 -15.52
C GLU A 113 -5.78 -0.39 -14.42
N LEU A 114 -4.46 -0.63 -14.40
CA LEU A 114 -3.54 0.03 -13.47
C LEU A 114 -3.52 1.56 -13.69
N LEU A 115 -3.50 1.99 -14.95
CA LEU A 115 -3.55 3.41 -15.31
C LEU A 115 -4.89 4.03 -14.90
N ASP A 116 -6.01 3.39 -15.20
CA ASP A 116 -7.35 3.87 -14.86
C ASP A 116 -7.52 4.05 -13.34
N ILE A 117 -7.10 3.06 -12.54
CA ILE A 117 -7.20 3.20 -11.08
C ILE A 117 -6.25 4.26 -10.53
N CYS A 118 -5.04 4.38 -11.08
CA CYS A 118 -4.12 5.46 -10.69
C CYS A 118 -4.69 6.84 -11.03
N GLN A 119 -5.33 7.00 -12.20
CA GLN A 119 -5.97 8.27 -12.58
C GLN A 119 -7.11 8.63 -11.63
N LYS A 120 -7.96 7.65 -11.26
CA LYS A 120 -9.02 7.86 -10.27
C LYS A 120 -8.48 8.31 -8.92
N LEU A 121 -7.37 7.74 -8.48
CA LEU A 121 -6.72 8.11 -7.21
C LEU A 121 -6.11 9.51 -7.26
N VAL A 122 -5.43 9.88 -8.35
CA VAL A 122 -4.83 11.23 -8.54
C VAL A 122 -5.90 12.31 -8.65
N LEU A 123 -7.01 12.04 -9.34
CA LEU A 123 -8.10 13.01 -9.50
C LEU A 123 -8.90 13.24 -8.21
N CYS A 124 -8.80 12.33 -7.24
CA CYS A 124 -9.48 12.43 -5.94
C CYS A 124 -8.57 12.83 -4.76
N GLN A 125 -7.24 12.74 -4.87
CA GLN A 125 -6.29 12.95 -3.76
C GLN A 125 -4.94 13.53 -4.24
N ASP A 126 -4.22 14.22 -3.35
CA ASP A 126 -2.82 14.63 -3.56
C ASP A 126 -1.88 13.41 -3.50
N LEU A 127 -1.86 12.63 -4.59
CA LEU A 127 -1.04 11.42 -4.70
C LEU A 127 0.43 11.77 -4.99
N VAL A 128 1.32 11.52 -4.03
CA VAL A 128 2.78 11.51 -4.27
C VAL A 128 3.23 10.07 -4.57
N GLN A 129 3.36 9.72 -5.85
CA GLN A 129 3.95 8.45 -6.26
C GLN A 129 5.46 8.46 -6.04
N VAL A 130 5.98 7.61 -5.14
CA VAL A 130 7.42 7.39 -4.98
C VAL A 130 7.80 6.03 -5.57
N LYS A 131 8.06 6.05 -6.89
CA LYS A 131 8.86 5.11 -7.69
C LYS A 131 8.26 3.74 -8.06
N MET A 132 7.70 3.66 -9.27
CA MET A 132 7.78 2.46 -10.13
C MET A 132 8.98 2.61 -11.08
N ARG A 133 9.90 1.62 -11.08
CA ARG A 133 11.01 1.56 -12.06
C ARG A 133 10.66 0.49 -13.09
N PHE A 134 10.27 0.91 -14.30
CA PHE A 134 10.04 -0.02 -15.41
C PHE A 134 11.40 -0.42 -16.01
N SER A 135 11.71 -1.71 -16.00
CA SER A 135 12.78 -2.27 -16.84
C SER A 135 12.13 -3.15 -17.91
N SER A 136 12.07 -2.64 -19.13
CA SER A 136 11.78 -3.45 -20.32
C SER A 136 13.02 -4.29 -20.67
N SER A 137 12.88 -5.61 -20.65
CA SER A 137 13.80 -6.54 -21.31
C SER A 137 13.43 -6.70 -22.78
#